data_AF-A0A383C923-F1
#
_entry.id   AF-A0A383C923-F1
#
_cell.length_a   1.000
_cell.length_b   1.000
_cell.length_c   1.000
_cell.angle_alpha   90.00
_cell.angle_beta   90.00
_cell.angle_gamma   90.00
#
_symmetry.space_group_name_H-M   'P 1'
#
loop_
_entity.id
_entity.type
_entity.pdbx_description
1 polymer ?
#
loop_
_entity_poly.entity_id
_entity_poly.type
_entity_poly.pdbx_seq_one_letter_code
_entity_poly.pdbx_strand_id
1 'polypeptide(L)'
;LSIVALTFLSIICWWQGQLSLLLLIMILGGATLGFWSFNRPPASIFMGDSGSLFLGFTLAILSIWVMGATPAGQSMLPLLIMAIPILDTTFSVFRRLLKGIPFYSADNDHLHHRLIGKGFSPTQAMVLLIVVSVLFGGLALMAYRLSHLQGFAFLGGIILAYLLLYWLEYDVIRKPFISFLGQGDRKKHRALMLALGDQIDVFFAKDPDRESIIRSFHFWTEMAGVSRIELRHKDSVVWQSG
;
A
#
# COMPACT_ATOMS: atom_id res chain seq x y z
N LEU A 1 10.01 -2.03 9.49
CA LEU A 1 10.51 -2.11 8.09
C LEU A 1 11.77 -1.28 7.90
N SER A 2 11.75 0.03 8.17
CA SER A 2 12.93 0.91 8.05
C SER A 2 14.17 0.41 8.80
N ILE A 3 14.03 -0.03 10.05
CA ILE A 3 15.13 -0.60 10.85
C ILE A 3 15.77 -1.81 10.15
N VAL A 4 14.95 -2.68 9.56
CA VAL A 4 15.42 -3.87 8.83
C VAL A 4 16.24 -3.43 7.62
N ALA A 5 15.72 -2.47 6.84
CA ALA A 5 16.43 -1.92 5.69
C ALA A 5 17.78 -1.28 6.07
N LEU A 6 17.81 -0.46 7.12
CA LEU A 6 19.04 0.15 7.64
C LEU A 6 20.06 -0.91 8.07
N THR A 7 19.60 -2.00 8.68
CA THR A 7 20.48 -3.11 9.09
C THR A 7 21.14 -3.80 7.90
N PHE A 8 20.40 -4.03 6.81
CA PHE A 8 20.99 -4.64 5.62
C PHE A 8 21.93 -3.67 4.88
N LEU A 9 21.56 -2.39 4.81
CA LEU A 9 22.44 -1.36 4.23
C LEU A 9 23.73 -1.19 5.05
N SER A 10 23.67 -1.25 6.38
CA SER A 10 24.85 -1.15 7.24
C SER A 10 25.82 -2.32 7.04
N ILE A 11 25.31 -3.55 6.91
CA ILE A 11 26.12 -4.73 6.58
C ILE A 11 26.86 -4.54 5.24
N ILE A 12 26.16 -4.03 4.22
CA ILE A 12 26.77 -3.76 2.92
C ILE A 12 27.84 -2.67 3.02
N CYS A 13 27.57 -1.54 3.69
CA CYS A 13 28.55 -0.48 3.91
C CYS A 13 29.80 -0.98 4.66
N TRP A 14 29.61 -1.83 5.67
CA TRP A 14 30.71 -2.47 6.39
C TRP A 14 31.60 -3.28 5.46
N TRP A 15 31.02 -4.10 4.59
CA TRP A 15 31.78 -4.87 3.59
C TRP A 15 32.49 -4.00 2.55
N GLN A 16 31.95 -2.81 2.25
CA GLN A 16 32.58 -1.84 1.35
C GLN A 16 33.70 -1.03 2.03
N GLY A 17 33.85 -1.11 3.35
CA GLY A 17 34.80 -0.29 4.10
C GLY A 17 34.40 1.19 4.21
N GLN A 18 33.14 1.54 3.92
CA GLN A 18 32.67 2.93 3.92
C GLN A 18 32.20 3.36 5.30
N LEU A 19 33.18 3.68 6.15
CA LEU A 19 32.93 3.99 7.55
C LEU A 19 32.00 5.21 7.73
N SER A 20 32.16 6.26 6.92
CA SER A 20 31.34 7.48 7.01
C SER A 20 29.85 7.19 6.76
N LEU A 21 29.54 6.41 5.72
CA LEU A 21 28.17 6.02 5.39
C LEU A 21 27.59 5.05 6.41
N LEU A 22 28.40 4.09 6.87
CA LEU A 22 28.01 3.18 7.93
C LEU A 22 27.61 3.94 9.20
N LEU A 23 28.41 4.91 9.65
CA LEU A 23 28.11 5.71 10.84
C LEU A 23 26.80 6.46 10.69
N LEU A 24 26.55 7.08 9.53
CA LEU A 24 25.29 7.77 9.24
C LEU A 24 24.08 6.82 9.32
N ILE A 25 24.17 5.64 8.73
CA ILE A 25 23.13 4.61 8.77
C ILE A 25 22.90 4.11 10.19
N MET A 26 23.97 3.91 10.97
CA MET A 26 23.89 3.45 12.36
C MET A 26 23.28 4.51 13.28
N ILE A 27 23.56 5.79 13.08
CA ILE A 27 22.91 6.90 13.82
C ILE A 27 21.41 6.89 13.55
N LEU A 28 21.01 6.81 12.28
CA LEU A 28 19.59 6.73 11.91
C LEU A 28 18.94 5.44 12.43
N GLY A 29 19.65 4.31 12.38
CA GLY A 29 19.23 3.03 12.94
C GLY A 29 19.01 3.11 14.45
N GLY A 30 19.92 3.73 15.19
CA GLY A 30 19.80 3.97 16.62
C GLY A 30 18.62 4.88 16.97
N ALA A 31 18.45 5.99 16.25
CA ALA A 31 17.31 6.89 16.44
C ALA A 31 15.96 6.20 16.19
N THR A 32 15.87 5.40 15.12
CA THR A 32 14.65 4.65 14.78
C THR A 32 14.37 3.50 15.74
N LEU A 33 15.40 2.81 16.24
CA LEU A 33 15.27 1.81 17.32
C LEU A 33 14.81 2.45 18.64
N GLY A 34 15.35 3.62 18.99
CA GLY A 34 14.90 4.40 20.13
C GLY A 34 13.42 4.77 20.01
N PHE A 35 13.01 5.30 18.86
CA PHE A 35 11.61 5.60 18.57
C PHE A 35 10.71 4.34 18.63
N TRP A 36 11.17 3.20 18.11
CA TRP A 36 10.41 1.95 18.11
C TRP A 36 10.02 1.48 19.52
N SER A 37 10.85 1.75 20.53
CA SER A 37 10.54 1.41 21.93
C SER A 37 9.25 2.07 22.44
N PHE A 38 8.91 3.25 21.89
CA PHE A 38 7.68 4.00 22.18
C PHE A 38 6.55 3.73 21.16
N ASN A 39 6.89 3.23 19.97
CA ASN A 39 5.93 2.99 18.89
C ASN A 39 5.41 1.54 18.83
N ARG A 40 6.04 0.61 19.55
CA ARG A 40 5.57 -0.79 19.62
C ARG A 40 4.17 -0.89 20.25
N PRO A 41 3.31 -1.85 19.85
CA PRO A 41 1.96 -1.97 20.41
C PRO A 41 1.96 -2.29 21.92
N PRO A 42 1.18 -1.59 22.76
CA PRO A 42 0.38 -0.39 22.47
C PRO A 42 1.25 0.88 22.34
N ALA A 43 1.09 1.61 21.24
CA ALA A 43 1.94 2.76 20.91
C ALA A 43 1.66 3.96 21.81
N SER A 44 2.72 4.57 22.38
CA SER A 44 2.62 5.82 23.14
C SER A 44 2.90 7.05 22.28
N ILE A 45 3.70 6.89 21.21
CA ILE A 45 4.02 7.95 20.25
C ILE A 45 3.81 7.42 18.84
N PHE A 46 3.09 8.18 18.02
CA PHE A 46 2.90 7.89 16.60
C PHE A 46 3.88 8.69 15.74
N MET A 47 4.29 8.08 14.63
CA MET A 47 5.30 8.65 13.75
C MET A 47 4.82 9.88 12.97
N GLY A 48 3.52 9.92 12.68
CA GLY A 48 2.92 10.90 11.78
C GLY A 48 3.44 10.83 10.34
N ASP A 49 2.91 11.71 9.50
CA ASP A 49 3.30 11.79 8.09
C ASP A 49 4.71 12.35 7.93
N SER A 50 5.09 13.36 8.74
CA SER A 50 6.42 13.97 8.67
C SER A 50 7.54 12.96 8.93
N GLY A 51 7.40 12.11 9.97
CA GLY A 51 8.41 11.11 10.30
C GLY A 51 8.51 9.99 9.26
N SER A 52 7.38 9.51 8.76
CA SER A 52 7.34 8.42 7.77
C SER A 52 7.88 8.86 6.41
N LEU A 53 7.52 10.06 5.94
CA LEU A 53 8.06 10.64 4.70
C LEU A 53 9.56 10.92 4.80
N PHE A 54 10.01 11.49 5.92
CA PHE A 54 11.44 11.71 6.18
C PHE A 54 12.23 10.40 6.11
N LEU A 55 11.81 9.36 6.85
CA LEU A 55 12.51 8.06 6.80
C LEU A 55 12.49 7.44 5.41
N GLY A 56 11.36 7.50 4.70
CA GLY A 56 11.26 6.97 3.35
C GLY A 56 12.23 7.64 2.39
N PHE A 57 12.28 8.98 2.41
CA PHE A 57 13.18 9.78 1.58
C PHE A 57 14.66 9.53 1.92
N THR A 58 15.02 9.57 3.21
CA THR A 58 16.40 9.33 3.64
C THR A 58 16.85 7.91 3.29
N LEU A 59 15.99 6.90 3.44
CA LEU A 59 16.29 5.53 3.02
C LEU A 59 16.53 5.40 1.52
N ALA A 60 15.76 6.10 0.69
CA ALA A 60 15.96 6.11 -0.75
C ALA A 60 17.34 6.68 -1.12
N ILE A 61 17.72 7.83 -0.54
CA ILE A 61 19.03 8.44 -0.77
C ILE A 61 20.16 7.52 -0.31
N LEU A 62 20.09 7.02 0.93
CA LEU A 62 21.11 6.13 1.48
C LEU A 62 21.28 4.90 0.61
N SER A 63 20.19 4.29 0.17
CA SER A 63 20.22 3.11 -0.70
C SER A 63 20.95 3.38 -2.02
N ILE A 64 20.73 4.54 -2.64
CA ILE A 64 21.43 4.93 -3.87
C ILE A 64 22.92 5.13 -3.59
N TRP A 65 23.28 5.83 -2.50
CA TRP A 65 24.67 6.10 -2.14
C TRP A 65 25.45 4.83 -1.82
N VAL A 66 24.87 3.91 -1.03
CA VAL A 66 25.52 2.63 -0.70
C VAL A 66 25.77 1.80 -1.96
N MET A 67 24.87 1.84 -2.96
CA MET A 67 25.06 1.07 -4.20
C MET A 67 25.99 1.73 -5.21
N GLY A 68 25.97 3.07 -5.31
CA GLY A 68 26.79 3.83 -6.26
C GLY A 68 28.29 3.68 -6.03
N ALA A 69 28.68 3.26 -4.83
CA ALA A 69 30.07 3.05 -4.45
C ALA A 69 30.53 1.58 -4.58
N THR A 70 29.74 0.73 -5.27
CA THR A 70 30.13 -0.65 -5.60
C THR A 70 30.89 -0.72 -6.93
N PRO A 71 31.89 -1.62 -7.08
CA PRO A 71 32.61 -1.81 -8.35
C PRO A 71 31.71 -2.28 -9.51
N ALA A 72 30.57 -2.91 -9.19
CA ALA A 72 29.55 -3.31 -10.16
C ALA A 72 28.61 -2.16 -10.56
N GLY A 73 28.80 -0.96 -10.00
CA GLY A 73 28.25 0.32 -10.44
C GLY A 73 26.75 0.55 -10.29
N GLN A 74 25.88 -0.45 -10.45
CA GLN A 74 24.43 -0.24 -10.58
C GLN A 74 23.63 -1.46 -10.10
N SER A 75 23.77 -1.80 -8.83
CA SER A 75 23.09 -2.97 -8.29
C SER A 75 21.66 -2.64 -7.84
N MET A 76 20.66 -3.36 -8.37
CA MET A 76 19.23 -3.18 -8.02
C MET A 76 18.86 -3.69 -6.62
N LEU A 77 19.85 -4.01 -5.77
CA LEU A 77 19.67 -4.59 -4.43
C LEU A 77 18.74 -3.79 -3.50
N PRO A 78 18.68 -2.45 -3.55
CA PRO A 78 17.71 -1.68 -2.77
C PRO A 78 16.28 -2.12 -2.99
N LEU A 79 15.93 -2.61 -4.19
CA LEU A 79 14.59 -3.12 -4.48
C LEU A 79 14.26 -4.38 -3.67
N LEU A 80 15.25 -5.25 -3.43
CA LEU A 80 15.08 -6.40 -2.54
C LEU A 80 15.00 -5.94 -1.08
N ILE A 81 15.94 -5.11 -0.63
CA ILE A 81 15.98 -4.63 0.77
C ILE A 81 14.67 -3.91 1.15
N MET A 82 14.11 -3.12 0.24
CA MET A 82 12.89 -2.34 0.43
C MET A 82 11.66 -3.00 -0.19
N ALA A 83 11.71 -4.31 -0.48
CA ALA A 83 10.64 -5.01 -1.20
C ALA A 83 9.27 -4.84 -0.54
N ILE A 84 9.15 -5.02 0.78
CA ILE A 84 7.84 -4.91 1.45
C ILE A 84 7.23 -3.50 1.35
N PRO A 85 7.93 -2.40 1.71
CA PRO A 85 7.42 -1.03 1.50
C PRO A 85 7.06 -0.73 0.03
N ILE A 86 7.90 -1.16 -0.92
CA ILE A 86 7.67 -0.96 -2.35
C ILE A 86 6.44 -1.74 -2.82
N LEU A 87 6.29 -2.99 -2.39
CA LEU A 87 5.14 -3.83 -2.74
C LEU A 87 3.83 -3.25 -2.18
N ASP A 88 3.81 -2.82 -0.91
CA ASP A 88 2.60 -2.27 -0.30
C ASP A 88 2.11 -0.99 -1.01
N THR A 89 3.05 -0.09 -1.32
CA THR A 89 2.74 1.16 -2.04
C THR A 89 2.38 0.90 -3.51
N THR A 90 3.15 0.05 -4.21
CA THR A 90 2.91 -0.24 -5.62
C THR A 90 1.58 -0.96 -5.82
N PHE A 91 1.27 -1.98 -5.00
CA PHE A 91 0.02 -2.72 -5.13
C PHE A 91 -1.19 -1.92 -4.67
N SER A 92 -1.08 -1.06 -3.66
CA SER A 92 -2.18 -0.17 -3.29
C SER A 92 -2.50 0.81 -4.42
N VAL A 93 -1.49 1.48 -4.99
CA VAL A 93 -1.67 2.38 -6.14
C VAL A 93 -2.19 1.63 -7.36
N PHE A 94 -1.57 0.53 -7.75
CA PHE A 94 -1.97 -0.25 -8.92
C PHE A 94 -3.41 -0.76 -8.78
N ARG A 95 -3.77 -1.33 -7.63
CA ARG A 95 -5.15 -1.74 -7.34
C ARG A 95 -6.13 -0.57 -7.46
N ARG A 96 -5.82 0.61 -6.91
CA ARG A 96 -6.69 1.80 -6.99
C ARG A 96 -6.91 2.22 -8.43
N LEU A 97 -5.84 2.24 -9.23
CA LEU A 97 -5.92 2.53 -10.67
C LEU A 97 -6.81 1.52 -11.40
N LEU A 98 -6.66 0.21 -11.11
CA LEU A 98 -7.52 -0.83 -11.69
C LEU A 98 -8.98 -0.70 -11.22
N LYS A 99 -9.24 -0.34 -9.96
CA LYS A 99 -10.60 -0.13 -9.44
C LYS A 99 -11.21 1.21 -9.89
N GLY A 100 -10.45 2.04 -10.59
CA GLY A 100 -10.89 3.38 -10.99
C GLY A 100 -11.15 4.29 -9.78
N ILE A 101 -10.46 4.06 -8.67
CA ILE A 101 -10.55 4.87 -7.45
C ILE A 101 -9.40 5.91 -7.49
N PRO A 102 -9.61 7.18 -7.08
CA PRO A 102 -8.52 8.14 -7.00
C PRO A 102 -7.35 7.62 -6.17
N PHE A 103 -6.12 7.87 -6.61
CA PHE A 103 -4.93 7.39 -5.87
C PHE A 103 -4.80 8.03 -4.48
N TYR A 104 -5.46 9.15 -4.20
CA TYR A 104 -5.40 9.88 -2.93
C TYR A 104 -6.53 9.53 -1.94
N SER A 105 -7.47 8.66 -2.30
CA SER A 105 -8.54 8.25 -1.38
C SER A 105 -7.97 7.36 -0.26
N ALA A 106 -8.49 7.50 0.96
CA ALA A 106 -8.17 6.62 2.08
C ALA A 106 -8.48 5.14 1.73
N ASP A 107 -7.59 4.24 2.15
CA ASP A 107 -7.64 2.83 1.79
C ASP A 107 -7.17 1.99 2.98
N ASN A 108 -8.00 1.04 3.36
CA ASN A 108 -7.76 0.17 4.52
C ASN A 108 -7.30 -1.22 4.08
N ASP A 109 -6.75 -1.35 2.87
CA ASP A 109 -6.42 -2.65 2.28
C ASP A 109 -4.90 -2.79 2.03
N HIS A 110 -4.09 -2.20 2.90
CA HIS A 110 -2.63 -2.40 2.97
C HIS A 110 -2.28 -3.78 3.52
N LEU A 111 -1.05 -4.25 3.30
CA LEU A 111 -0.59 -5.59 3.71
C LEU A 111 -0.92 -5.92 5.17
N HIS A 112 -0.71 -4.96 6.08
CA HIS A 112 -0.98 -5.16 7.51
C HIS A 112 -2.48 -5.27 7.83
N HIS A 113 -3.34 -4.52 7.15
CA HIS A 113 -4.79 -4.62 7.33
C HIS A 113 -5.31 -5.97 6.82
N ARG A 114 -4.78 -6.48 5.71
CA ARG A 114 -5.14 -7.81 5.20
C ARG A 114 -4.73 -8.93 6.14
N LEU A 115 -3.57 -8.80 6.80
CA LEU A 115 -3.15 -9.74 7.84
C LEU A 115 -4.12 -9.73 9.03
N ILE A 116 -4.52 -8.55 9.49
CA ILE A 116 -5.50 -8.42 10.57
C ILE A 116 -6.86 -9.00 10.14
N GLY A 117 -7.30 -8.73 8.91
CA GLY A 117 -8.52 -9.30 8.33
C GLY A 117 -8.52 -10.84 8.22
N LYS A 118 -7.33 -11.46 8.18
CA LYS A 118 -7.16 -12.92 8.24
C LYS A 118 -7.13 -13.51 9.66
N GLY A 119 -7.29 -12.68 10.69
CA GLY A 119 -7.31 -13.10 12.09
C GLY A 119 -5.97 -13.02 12.81
N PHE A 120 -4.94 -12.40 12.20
CA PHE A 120 -3.68 -12.13 12.91
C PHE A 120 -3.85 -10.95 13.89
N SER A 121 -3.22 -11.05 15.05
CA SER A 121 -3.10 -9.89 15.94
C SER A 121 -2.16 -8.83 15.33
N PRO A 122 -2.29 -7.54 15.69
CA PRO A 122 -1.41 -6.49 15.17
C PRO A 122 0.09 -6.81 15.36
N THR A 123 0.44 -7.40 16.50
CA THR A 123 1.81 -7.83 16.79
C THR A 123 2.26 -8.97 15.89
N GLN A 124 1.41 -9.98 15.65
CA GLN A 124 1.74 -11.07 14.74
C GLN A 124 1.91 -10.59 13.29
N ALA A 125 1.04 -9.69 12.83
CA ALA A 125 1.14 -9.08 11.51
C ALA A 125 2.47 -8.31 11.36
N MET A 126 2.85 -7.50 12.36
CA MET A 126 4.14 -6.80 12.39
C MET A 126 5.33 -7.77 12.31
N VAL A 127 5.34 -8.82 13.15
CA VAL A 127 6.42 -9.81 13.19
C VAL A 127 6.54 -10.53 11.85
N LEU A 128 5.42 -10.95 11.24
CA LEU A 128 5.44 -11.59 9.93
C LEU A 128 6.06 -10.69 8.86
N LEU A 129 5.67 -9.40 8.81
CA LEU A 129 6.23 -8.45 7.86
C LEU A 129 7.73 -8.21 8.08
N ILE A 130 8.19 -8.23 9.33
CA ILE A 130 9.63 -8.18 9.67
C ILE A 130 10.34 -9.43 9.15
N VAL A 131 9.81 -10.63 9.42
CA VAL A 131 10.40 -11.90 8.97
C VAL A 131 10.52 -11.93 7.45
N VAL A 132 9.45 -11.59 6.72
CA VAL A 132 9.49 -11.55 5.26
C VAL A 132 10.49 -10.50 4.75
N SER A 133 10.55 -9.34 5.39
CA SER A 133 11.55 -8.31 5.04
C SER A 133 12.98 -8.78 5.28
N VAL A 134 13.22 -9.55 6.33
CA VAL A 134 14.53 -10.18 6.60
C VAL A 134 14.88 -11.22 5.54
N LEU A 135 13.92 -12.01 5.06
CA LEU A 135 14.14 -12.94 3.94
C LEU A 135 14.56 -12.20 2.67
N PHE A 136 13.86 -11.12 2.32
CA PHE A 136 14.24 -10.27 1.18
C PHE A 136 15.62 -9.63 1.35
N GLY A 137 15.94 -9.12 2.54
CA GLY A 137 17.27 -8.59 2.83
C GLY A 137 18.37 -9.67 2.78
N GLY A 138 18.07 -10.90 3.21
CA GLY A 138 18.96 -12.05 3.06
C GLY A 138 19.26 -12.38 1.60
N LEU A 139 18.23 -12.38 0.74
CA LEU A 139 18.41 -12.50 -0.72
C LEU A 139 19.27 -11.37 -1.28
N ALA A 140 19.09 -10.14 -0.78
CA ALA A 140 19.92 -9.00 -1.20
C ALA A 140 21.39 -9.17 -0.79
N LEU A 141 21.68 -9.63 0.43
CA LEU A 141 23.05 -9.90 0.86
C LEU A 141 23.69 -11.05 0.07
N MET A 142 22.93 -12.11 -0.20
CA MET A 142 23.38 -13.21 -1.06
C MET A 142 23.75 -12.70 -2.45
N ALA A 143 22.87 -11.91 -3.07
CA ALA A 143 23.10 -11.30 -4.38
C ALA A 143 24.31 -10.34 -4.38
N TYR A 144 24.55 -9.63 -3.28
CA TYR A 144 25.72 -8.78 -3.13
C TYR A 144 27.03 -9.58 -3.07
N ARG A 145 27.06 -10.66 -2.27
CA ARG A 145 28.26 -11.49 -2.07
C ARG A 145 28.54 -12.39 -3.28
N LEU A 146 27.50 -12.89 -3.92
CA LEU A 146 27.55 -13.82 -5.04
C LEU A 146 26.94 -13.13 -6.27
N SER A 147 27.68 -12.19 -6.85
CA SER A 147 27.21 -11.35 -7.97
C SER A 147 26.71 -12.15 -9.18
N HIS A 148 27.33 -13.31 -9.46
CA HIS A 148 26.90 -14.22 -10.52
C HIS A 148 25.51 -14.86 -10.27
N LEU A 149 25.07 -14.93 -9.00
CA LEU A 149 23.74 -15.42 -8.62
C LEU A 149 22.70 -14.32 -8.42
N GLN A 150 23.04 -13.06 -8.72
CA GLN A 150 22.15 -11.94 -8.54
C GLN A 150 20.79 -12.16 -9.22
N GLY A 151 20.77 -12.68 -10.46
CA GLY A 151 19.53 -13.01 -11.17
C GLY A 151 18.64 -14.01 -10.43
N PHE A 152 19.22 -15.07 -9.86
CA PHE A 152 18.48 -16.05 -9.06
C PHE A 152 17.92 -15.47 -7.77
N ALA A 153 18.65 -14.55 -7.13
CA ALA A 153 18.16 -13.85 -5.95
C ALA A 153 16.94 -12.98 -6.27
N PHE A 154 16.95 -12.26 -7.40
CA PHE A 154 15.78 -11.50 -7.86
C PHE A 154 14.62 -12.40 -8.23
N LEU A 155 14.87 -13.52 -8.92
CA LEU A 155 13.84 -14.50 -9.22
C LEU A 155 13.21 -15.07 -7.94
N GLY A 156 14.04 -15.44 -6.96
CA GLY A 156 13.59 -15.87 -5.65
C GLY A 156 12.77 -14.79 -4.92
N GLY A 157 13.18 -13.53 -5.01
CA GLY A 157 12.44 -12.39 -4.47
C GLY A 157 11.08 -12.21 -5.15
N ILE A 158 11.01 -12.30 -6.48
CA ILE A 158 9.75 -12.22 -7.23
C ILE A 158 8.82 -13.37 -6.85
N ILE A 159 9.33 -14.59 -6.74
CA ILE A 159 8.56 -15.77 -6.30
C ILE A 159 8.03 -15.55 -4.88
N LEU A 160 8.89 -15.11 -3.96
CA LEU A 160 8.49 -14.83 -2.57
C LEU A 160 7.41 -13.73 -2.51
N ALA A 161 7.56 -12.65 -3.28
CA ALA A 161 6.57 -11.59 -3.39
C ALA A 161 5.24 -12.11 -3.93
N TYR A 162 5.28 -12.91 -5.00
CA TYR A 162 4.10 -13.52 -5.59
C TYR A 162 3.37 -14.43 -4.59
N LEU A 163 4.10 -15.32 -3.91
CA LEU A 163 3.54 -16.23 -2.91
C LEU A 163 2.91 -15.47 -1.74
N LEU A 164 3.59 -14.42 -1.24
CA LEU A 164 3.06 -13.57 -0.17
C LEU A 164 1.74 -12.93 -0.59
N LEU A 165 1.70 -12.30 -1.76
CA LEU A 165 0.53 -11.55 -2.20
C LEU A 165 -0.63 -12.48 -2.63
N TYR A 166 -0.31 -13.65 -3.20
CA TYR A 166 -1.29 -14.70 -3.49
C TYR A 166 -1.92 -15.23 -2.19
N TRP A 167 -1.09 -15.50 -1.18
CA TRP A 167 -1.56 -15.91 0.13
C TRP A 167 -2.41 -14.82 0.79
N LEU A 168 -2.04 -13.54 0.65
CA LEU A 168 -2.85 -12.39 1.12
C LEU A 168 -4.11 -12.11 0.28
N GLU A 169 -4.39 -12.96 -0.71
CA GLU A 169 -5.62 -12.94 -1.51
C GLU A 169 -5.83 -11.64 -2.28
N TYR A 170 -4.75 -11.01 -2.75
CA TYR A 170 -4.89 -9.82 -3.58
C TYR A 170 -5.71 -10.14 -4.84
N ASP A 171 -6.82 -9.43 -5.03
CA ASP A 171 -7.77 -9.63 -6.14
C ASP A 171 -7.06 -9.62 -7.49
N VAL A 172 -6.11 -8.70 -7.64
CA VAL A 172 -5.30 -8.48 -8.84
C VAL A 172 -4.48 -9.72 -9.21
N ILE A 173 -4.08 -10.52 -8.20
CA ILE A 173 -3.25 -11.71 -8.39
C ILE A 173 -4.09 -12.97 -8.53
N ARG A 174 -5.15 -13.12 -7.73
CA ARG A 174 -6.03 -14.30 -7.80
C ARG A 174 -6.95 -14.28 -9.01
N LYS A 175 -7.43 -13.11 -9.42
CA LYS A 175 -8.42 -12.93 -10.50
C LYS A 175 -8.00 -11.78 -11.44
N PRO A 176 -6.84 -11.88 -12.11
CA PRO A 176 -6.29 -10.79 -12.92
C PRO A 176 -7.26 -10.38 -14.04
N PHE A 177 -7.80 -11.34 -14.80
CA PHE A 177 -8.71 -11.08 -15.92
C PHE A 177 -10.03 -10.42 -15.49
N ILE A 178 -10.65 -10.87 -14.39
CA ILE A 178 -11.91 -10.27 -13.91
C ILE A 178 -11.67 -8.85 -13.39
N SER A 179 -10.55 -8.64 -12.68
CA SER A 179 -10.17 -7.32 -12.18
C SER A 179 -9.89 -6.32 -13.31
N PHE A 180 -9.44 -6.82 -14.48
CA PHE A 180 -9.14 -6.02 -15.66
C PHE A 180 -10.38 -5.81 -16.57
N LEU A 181 -11.19 -6.84 -16.78
CA LEU A 181 -12.39 -6.77 -17.62
C LEU A 181 -13.55 -6.00 -16.94
N GLY A 182 -13.70 -6.12 -15.62
CA GLY A 182 -14.70 -5.37 -14.84
C GLY A 182 -14.43 -3.87 -14.68
N GLN A 183 -13.36 -3.34 -15.30
CA GLN A 183 -12.99 -1.93 -15.20
C GLN A 183 -13.94 -1.00 -15.96
N GLY A 184 -14.44 -1.45 -17.11
CA GLY A 184 -15.36 -0.66 -17.92
C GLY A 184 -16.60 -0.26 -17.14
N ASP A 185 -17.21 -1.24 -16.46
CA ASP A 185 -18.43 -1.01 -15.69
C ASP A 185 -18.20 -0.18 -14.42
N ARG A 186 -17.06 -0.36 -13.74
CA ARG A 186 -16.72 0.47 -12.57
C ARG A 186 -16.44 1.93 -12.93
N LYS A 187 -15.74 2.17 -14.05
CA LYS A 187 -15.52 3.54 -14.56
C LYS A 187 -16.83 4.18 -14.99
N LYS A 188 -17.72 3.43 -15.65
CA LYS A 188 -19.06 3.91 -16.03
C LYS A 188 -19.88 4.28 -14.78
N HIS A 189 -20.01 3.39 -13.80
CA HIS A 189 -20.72 3.66 -12.55
C HIS A 189 -20.16 4.88 -11.81
N ARG A 190 -18.83 5.06 -11.77
CA ARG A 190 -18.22 6.22 -11.13
C ARG A 190 -18.49 7.52 -11.90
N ALA A 191 -18.38 7.50 -13.23
CA ALA A 191 -18.69 8.66 -14.06
C ALA A 191 -20.17 9.06 -13.90
N LEU A 192 -21.05 8.07 -13.85
CA LEU A 192 -22.46 8.22 -13.50
C LEU A 192 -22.64 8.90 -12.15
N MET A 193 -22.02 8.38 -11.08
CA MET A 193 -22.14 8.94 -9.73
C MET A 193 -21.56 10.36 -9.60
N LEU A 194 -20.46 10.67 -10.29
CA LEU A 194 -19.88 12.01 -10.30
C LEU A 194 -20.75 13.00 -11.07
N ALA A 195 -21.25 12.59 -12.25
CA ALA A 195 -22.21 13.40 -13.02
C ALA A 195 -23.50 13.62 -12.23
N LEU A 196 -23.94 12.60 -11.47
CA LEU A 196 -25.08 12.72 -10.59
C LEU A 196 -24.84 13.76 -9.49
N GLY A 197 -23.70 13.69 -8.79
CA GLY A 197 -23.37 14.63 -7.73
C GLY A 197 -23.21 16.06 -8.22
N ASP A 198 -22.66 16.26 -9.42
CA ASP A 198 -22.42 17.59 -10.00
C ASP A 198 -23.71 18.22 -10.58
N GLN A 199 -24.61 17.40 -11.12
CA GLN A 199 -25.84 17.87 -11.78
C GLN A 199 -27.11 17.61 -10.98
N ILE A 200 -27.01 17.14 -9.73
CA ILE A 200 -28.17 16.70 -8.93
C ILE A 200 -29.21 17.82 -8.80
N ASP A 201 -28.74 19.05 -8.57
CA ASP A 201 -29.60 20.22 -8.37
C ASP A 201 -30.32 20.61 -9.68
N VAL A 202 -29.60 20.59 -10.81
CA VAL A 202 -30.16 20.90 -12.14
C VAL A 202 -31.13 19.81 -12.58
N PHE A 203 -30.88 18.56 -12.19
CA PHE A 203 -31.73 17.43 -12.52
C PHE A 203 -33.06 17.51 -11.76
N PHE A 204 -33.00 17.68 -10.44
CA PHE A 204 -34.21 17.81 -9.62
C PHE A 204 -34.99 19.10 -9.88
N ALA A 205 -34.33 20.17 -10.33
CA ALA A 205 -35.01 21.40 -10.73
C ALA A 205 -35.90 21.25 -11.98
N LYS A 206 -35.70 20.20 -12.80
CA LYS A 206 -36.55 19.93 -13.98
C LYS A 206 -37.84 19.18 -13.65
N ASP A 207 -37.89 18.51 -12.50
CA ASP A 207 -39.05 17.74 -12.07
C ASP A 207 -40.01 18.66 -11.31
N PRO A 208 -41.25 18.87 -11.82
CA PRO A 208 -42.17 19.87 -11.27
C PRO A 208 -42.85 19.43 -9.97
N ASP A 209 -42.81 18.13 -9.66
CA ASP A 209 -43.56 17.50 -8.57
C ASP A 209 -42.71 16.52 -7.76
N ARG A 210 -43.08 16.38 -6.47
CA ARG A 210 -42.33 15.61 -5.48
C ARG A 210 -42.25 14.11 -5.82
N GLU A 211 -43.25 13.56 -6.51
CA GLU A 211 -43.23 12.16 -6.95
C GLU A 211 -42.28 11.93 -8.13
N SER A 212 -42.22 12.86 -9.08
CA SER A 212 -41.25 12.82 -10.18
C SER A 212 -39.81 12.87 -9.66
N ILE A 213 -39.51 13.75 -8.69
CA ILE A 213 -38.20 13.82 -8.02
C ILE A 213 -37.81 12.46 -7.39
N ILE A 214 -38.74 11.81 -6.68
CA ILE A 214 -38.47 10.53 -6.03
C ILE A 214 -38.25 9.41 -7.06
N ARG A 215 -39.03 9.39 -8.16
CA ARG A 215 -38.83 8.43 -9.26
C ARG A 215 -37.50 8.61 -9.98
N SER A 216 -37.15 9.84 -10.32
CA SER A 216 -35.85 10.20 -10.88
C SER A 216 -34.72 9.75 -9.96
N PHE A 217 -34.81 10.06 -8.67
CA PHE A 217 -33.81 9.63 -7.69
C PHE A 217 -33.69 8.11 -7.60
N HIS A 218 -34.82 7.40 -7.59
CA HIS A 218 -34.84 5.93 -7.57
C HIS A 218 -34.19 5.33 -8.82
N PHE A 219 -34.52 5.84 -10.02
CA PHE A 219 -33.95 5.37 -11.28
C PHE A 219 -32.42 5.51 -11.30
N TRP A 220 -31.89 6.64 -10.81
CA TRP A 220 -30.45 6.88 -10.78
C TRP A 220 -29.70 6.06 -9.73
N THR A 221 -30.30 5.89 -8.56
CA THR A 221 -29.72 5.08 -7.47
C THR A 221 -29.72 3.60 -7.84
N GLU A 222 -30.74 3.12 -8.56
CA GLU A 222 -30.79 1.80 -9.15
C GLU A 222 -29.71 1.62 -10.24
N MET A 223 -29.53 2.61 -11.13
CA MET A 223 -28.40 2.66 -12.08
C MET A 223 -27.02 2.67 -11.41
N ALA A 224 -26.92 3.20 -10.19
CA ALA A 224 -25.70 3.20 -9.40
C ALA A 224 -25.46 1.89 -8.63
N GLY A 225 -26.39 0.93 -8.72
CA GLY A 225 -26.32 -0.35 -8.00
C GLY A 225 -26.63 -0.22 -6.50
N VAL A 226 -27.29 0.87 -6.08
CA VAL A 226 -27.74 1.05 -4.70
C VAL A 226 -29.04 0.27 -4.53
N SER A 227 -28.97 -0.84 -3.80
CA SER A 227 -30.11 -1.75 -3.59
C SER A 227 -31.07 -1.31 -2.48
N ARG A 228 -30.73 -0.25 -1.73
CA ARG A 228 -31.56 0.21 -0.62
C ARG A 228 -31.29 1.67 -0.30
N ILE A 229 -32.36 2.46 -0.17
CA ILE A 229 -32.28 3.89 0.11
C ILE A 229 -33.18 4.18 1.30
N GLU A 230 -32.63 4.85 2.31
CA GLU A 230 -33.38 5.32 3.47
C GLU A 230 -33.32 6.85 3.55
N LEU A 231 -34.49 7.49 3.50
CA LEU A 231 -34.67 8.91 3.73
C LEU A 231 -35.02 9.11 5.20
N ARG A 232 -34.14 9.76 5.96
CA ARG A 232 -34.32 10.01 7.40
C ARG A 232 -34.50 11.50 7.69
N HIS A 233 -35.42 11.82 8.59
CA HIS A 233 -35.57 13.16 9.16
C HIS A 233 -35.57 13.06 10.68
N LYS A 234 -34.60 13.71 11.34
CA LYS A 234 -34.41 13.67 12.81
C LYS A 234 -34.50 12.23 13.37
N ASP A 235 -33.67 11.35 12.81
CA ASP A 235 -33.55 9.92 13.18
C ASP A 235 -34.77 9.02 12.90
N SER A 236 -35.88 9.57 12.39
CA SER A 236 -37.02 8.80 11.91
C SER A 236 -36.91 8.52 10.41
N VAL A 237 -37.17 7.28 10.00
CA VAL A 237 -37.22 6.91 8.57
C VAL A 237 -38.54 7.41 7.99
N VAL A 238 -38.46 8.34 7.04
CA VAL A 238 -39.59 8.98 6.37
C VAL A 238 -39.98 8.21 5.10
N TRP A 239 -39.00 7.61 4.44
CA TRP A 239 -39.22 6.83 3.23
C TRP A 239 -38.10 5.81 3.06
N GLN A 240 -38.45 4.63 2.57
CA GLN A 240 -37.50 3.56 2.27
C GLN A 240 -37.84 2.93 0.92
N SER A 241 -36.84 2.80 0.06
CA SER A 241 -36.93 1.97 -1.15
C SER A 241 -36.37 0.58 -0.83
N GLY A 242 -37.08 -0.44 -1.30
CA GLY A 242 -36.79 -1.86 -1.13
C GLY A 242 -36.77 -2.57 -2.46
#